data_AF-A0A6L4WU26-F1
#
_entry.id   AF-A0A6L4WU26-F1
#
_cell.length_a   1.000
_cell.length_b   1.000
_cell.length_c   1.000
_cell.angle_alpha   90.00
_cell.angle_beta   90.00
_cell.angle_gamma   90.00
#
_symmetry.space_group_name_H-M   'P 1'
#
loop_
_entity.id
_entity.type
_entity.pdbx_description
1 polymer ?
#
loop_
_entity_poly.entity_id
_entity_poly.type
_entity_poly.pdbx_seq_one_letter_code
_entity_poly.pdbx_strand_id
1 'polypeptide(L)'
;MEIGTIIGSTIALLIIGFWALVIYRTKDRKEPLTIMEDGDVVRLFLTDDTYDEFSIADIKDDQQKIYEAIKNQIQYRSKELVRFVDRVTFFRDGDSKKEQELLNIILSAKA
;
A
#
# COMPACT_ATOMS: atom_id res chain seq x y z
N MET A 1 -27.55 3.76 -43.21
CA MET A 1 -27.72 3.78 -41.74
C MET A 1 -26.98 2.56 -41.20
N GLU A 2 -26.23 2.71 -40.10
CA GLU A 2 -25.78 1.64 -39.18
C GLU A 2 -24.48 0.84 -39.40
N ILE A 3 -23.44 1.39 -40.08
CA ILE A 3 -22.10 0.74 -40.08
C ILE A 3 -21.06 1.49 -39.20
N GLY A 4 -21.30 2.76 -38.88
CA GLY A 4 -20.38 3.58 -38.06
C GLY A 4 -20.49 3.36 -36.55
N THR A 5 -21.59 2.78 -36.05
CA THR A 5 -21.86 2.68 -34.60
C THR A 5 -21.26 1.42 -33.95
N ILE A 6 -21.06 0.35 -34.72
CA ILE A 6 -20.65 -0.96 -34.17
C ILE A 6 -19.15 -0.97 -33.83
N ILE A 7 -18.31 -0.36 -34.66
CA ILE A 7 -16.84 -0.37 -34.49
C ILE A 7 -16.41 0.41 -33.24
N GLY A 8 -17.05 1.55 -32.96
CA GLY A 8 -16.75 2.34 -31.75
C GLY A 8 -17.12 1.63 -30.45
N SER A 9 -18.22 0.85 -30.45
CA SER A 9 -18.72 0.14 -29.27
C SER A 9 -17.85 -1.06 -28.89
N THR A 10 -17.38 -1.85 -29.87
CA THR A 10 -16.52 -3.01 -29.63
C THR A 10 -15.12 -2.59 -29.13
N ILE A 11 -14.55 -1.51 -29.68
CA ILE A 11 -13.26 -0.99 -29.22
C ILE A 11 -13.37 -0.42 -27.80
N ALA A 12 -14.46 0.29 -27.48
CA ALA A 12 -14.69 0.80 -26.12
C ALA A 12 -14.82 -0.32 -25.08
N LEU A 13 -15.55 -1.41 -25.41
CA LEU A 13 -15.66 -2.58 -24.53
C LEU A 13 -14.33 -3.30 -24.34
N LEU A 14 -13.50 -3.40 -25.38
CA LEU A 14 -12.15 -3.98 -25.27
C LEU A 14 -11.22 -3.13 -24.40
N ILE A 15 -11.29 -1.81 -24.50
CA ILE A 15 -10.50 -0.90 -23.67
C ILE A 15 -10.95 -0.99 -22.20
N ILE A 16 -12.26 -0.89 -21.92
CA ILE A 16 -12.79 -0.99 -20.55
C ILE A 16 -12.50 -2.38 -19.96
N GLY A 17 -12.70 -3.45 -20.74
CA GLY A 17 -12.39 -4.82 -20.34
C GLY A 17 -10.90 -5.04 -20.07
N PHE A 18 -10.01 -4.41 -20.85
CA PHE A 18 -8.57 -4.46 -20.64
C PHE A 18 -8.15 -3.71 -19.38
N TRP A 19 -8.66 -2.49 -19.14
CA TRP A 19 -8.40 -1.75 -17.89
C TRP A 19 -8.96 -2.49 -16.67
N ALA A 20 -10.16 -3.08 -16.78
CA ALA A 20 -10.73 -3.92 -15.73
C ALA A 20 -9.87 -5.16 -15.45
N LEU A 21 -9.35 -5.83 -16.48
CA LEU A 21 -8.46 -6.99 -16.34
C LEU A 21 -7.09 -6.61 -15.75
N VAL A 22 -6.55 -5.44 -16.10
CA VAL A 22 -5.31 -4.90 -15.52
C VAL A 22 -5.51 -4.57 -14.05
N ILE A 23 -6.57 -3.83 -13.70
CA ILE A 23 -6.94 -3.53 -12.30
C ILE A 23 -7.26 -4.80 -11.51
N TYR A 24 -7.87 -5.80 -12.15
CA TYR A 24 -8.17 -7.08 -11.52
C TYR A 24 -6.90 -7.91 -11.29
N ARG A 25 -5.96 -7.93 -12.25
CA ARG A 25 -4.67 -8.61 -12.08
C ARG A 25 -3.75 -7.93 -11.06
N THR A 26 -3.83 -6.61 -10.90
CA THR A 26 -3.07 -5.90 -9.86
C THR A 26 -3.73 -6.07 -8.48
N LYS A 27 -5.05 -6.21 -8.40
CA LYS A 27 -5.77 -6.47 -7.14
C LYS A 27 -5.35 -7.74 -6.40
N ASP A 28 -4.86 -8.75 -7.11
CA ASP A 28 -4.41 -10.02 -6.51
C ASP A 28 -2.90 -10.09 -6.25
N ARG A 29 -2.13 -9.08 -6.67
CA ARG A 29 -0.72 -9.01 -6.29
C ARG A 29 -0.65 -8.48 -4.88
N LYS A 30 -0.21 -9.36 -3.97
CA LYS A 30 0.25 -8.91 -2.68
C LYS A 30 1.64 -8.32 -2.83
N GLU A 31 1.87 -7.18 -2.19
CA GLU A 31 2.98 -6.29 -2.40
C GLU A 31 3.68 -6.00 -1.07
N PRO A 32 5.00 -5.76 -1.09
CA PRO A 32 5.71 -5.30 0.08
C PRO A 32 5.26 -3.89 0.47
N LEU A 33 4.87 -3.72 1.74
CA LEU A 33 4.76 -2.40 2.35
C LEU A 33 6.15 -1.96 2.81
N THR A 34 6.74 -0.99 2.11
CA THR A 34 8.05 -0.44 2.48
C THR A 34 7.88 0.80 3.33
N ILE A 35 8.54 0.83 4.48
CA ILE A 35 8.51 1.94 5.42
C ILE A 35 9.83 2.69 5.30
N MET A 36 9.76 3.97 4.96
CA MET A 36 10.93 4.82 4.80
C MET A 36 10.81 6.04 5.70
N GLU A 37 11.80 6.20 6.57
CA GLU A 37 11.97 7.39 7.41
C GLU A 37 12.89 8.37 6.66
N ASP A 38 12.34 9.55 6.33
CA ASP A 38 13.04 10.61 5.60
C ASP A 38 12.97 11.92 6.40
N GLY A 39 13.98 12.15 7.25
CA GLY A 39 14.07 13.34 8.08
C GLY A 39 12.91 13.43 9.08
N ASP A 40 12.00 14.35 8.81
CA ASP A 40 10.85 14.66 9.69
C ASP A 40 9.56 13.95 9.24
N VAL A 41 9.61 13.07 8.23
CA VAL A 41 8.45 12.34 7.72
C VAL A 41 8.70 10.83 7.64
N VAL A 42 7.62 10.06 7.76
CA VAL A 42 7.60 8.64 7.45
C VAL A 42 6.67 8.39 6.28
N ARG A 43 7.18 7.68 5.29
CA ARG A 43 6.46 7.29 4.07
C ARG A 43 6.22 5.79 4.07
N LEU A 44 4.98 5.41 3.77
CA LEU A 44 4.57 4.06 3.49
C LEU A 44 4.44 3.90 1.98
N PHE A 45 5.18 2.97 1.40
CA PHE A 45 5.17 2.67 -0.03
C PHE A 45 4.53 1.32 -0.29
N LEU A 46 3.66 1.27 -1.29
CA LEU A 46 3.23 0.03 -1.93
C LEU A 46 3.83 0.06 -3.33
N THR A 47 4.72 -0.88 -3.64
CA THR A 47 5.56 -0.85 -4.85
C THR A 47 6.36 0.45 -4.97
N ASP A 48 6.09 1.25 -6.01
CA ASP A 48 6.79 2.51 -6.32
C ASP A 48 5.97 3.75 -5.94
N ASP A 49 4.70 3.57 -5.54
CA ASP A 49 3.81 4.67 -5.19
C ASP A 49 3.76 4.90 -3.67
N THR A 50 3.74 6.18 -3.28
CA THR A 50 3.50 6.58 -1.90
C THR A 50 2.05 6.29 -1.54
N TYR A 51 1.84 5.31 -0.67
CA TYR A 51 0.53 4.93 -0.15
C TYR A 51 0.04 5.88 0.93
N ASP A 52 0.92 6.23 1.88
CA ASP A 52 0.61 7.17 2.96
C ASP A 52 1.88 7.88 3.41
N GLU A 53 1.72 9.07 3.96
CA GLU A 53 2.81 9.87 4.52
C GLU A 53 2.31 10.59 5.77
N PHE A 54 3.12 10.58 6.82
CA PHE A 54 2.83 11.36 8.02
C PHE A 54 4.10 11.98 8.60
N SER A 55 3.92 13.11 9.27
CA SER A 55 4.99 13.85 9.93
C SER A 55 5.33 13.24 11.29
N ILE A 56 6.62 13.17 11.57
CA ILE A 56 7.21 12.82 12.86
C ILE A 56 8.06 13.97 13.43
N ALA A 57 7.90 15.19 12.91
CA ALA A 57 8.72 16.36 13.29
C ALA A 57 8.80 16.57 14.83
N ASP A 58 7.70 16.34 15.54
CA ASP A 58 7.60 16.50 17.00
C ASP A 58 8.28 15.39 17.81
N ILE A 59 8.62 14.27 17.18
CA ILE A 59 9.13 13.05 17.83
C ILE A 59 10.38 12.45 17.15
N LYS A 60 11.00 13.19 16.22
CA LYS A 60 12.08 12.69 15.34
C LYS A 60 13.32 12.16 16.05
N ASP A 61 13.57 12.60 17.28
CA ASP A 61 14.70 12.16 18.09
C ASP A 61 14.40 10.91 18.93
N ASP A 62 13.15 10.42 18.90
CA ASP A 62 12.66 9.31 19.73
C ASP A 62 12.20 8.14 18.86
N GLN A 63 13.16 7.25 18.56
CA GLN A 63 12.96 6.05 17.73
C GLN A 63 11.84 5.12 18.23
N GLN A 64 11.60 5.08 19.54
CA GLN A 64 10.52 4.29 20.10
C GLN A 64 9.16 4.94 19.80
N LYS A 65 9.05 6.27 19.96
CA LYS A 65 7.82 7.00 19.59
C LYS A 65 7.54 6.97 18.09
N ILE A 66 8.58 7.06 17.26
CA ILE A 66 8.44 6.92 15.80
C ILE A 66 7.85 5.55 15.46
N TYR A 67 8.39 4.47 16.06
CA TYR A 67 7.86 3.13 15.85
C TYR A 67 6.39 2.99 16.29
N GLU A 68 6.02 3.53 17.45
CA GLU A 68 4.62 3.52 17.90
C GLU A 68 3.72 4.35 16.98
N ALA A 69 4.20 5.47 16.43
CA ALA A 69 3.45 6.26 15.44
C ALA A 69 3.21 5.46 14.14
N ILE A 70 4.25 4.78 13.64
CA ILE A 70 4.15 3.86 12.49
C ILE A 70 3.13 2.77 12.74
N LYS A 71 3.20 2.13 13.92
CA LYS A 71 2.28 1.07 14.33
C LYS A 71 0.84 1.56 14.36
N ASN A 72 0.59 2.75 14.94
CA ASN A 72 -0.73 3.37 14.97
C ASN A 72 -1.26 3.66 13.56
N GLN A 73 -0.41 4.18 12.67
CA GLN A 73 -0.80 4.45 11.29
C GLN A 73 -1.15 3.15 10.54
N ILE A 74 -0.33 2.11 10.68
CA ILE A 74 -0.58 0.79 10.09
C ILE A 74 -1.86 0.18 10.66
N GLN A 75 -2.10 0.27 11.96
CA GLN A 75 -3.32 -0.22 12.58
C GLN A 75 -4.56 0.51 12.06
N TYR A 76 -4.48 1.84 11.90
CA TYR A 76 -5.55 2.64 11.30
C TYR A 76 -5.87 2.21 9.86
N ARG A 77 -4.83 1.94 9.05
CA ARG A 77 -4.94 1.53 7.65
C ARG A 77 -5.09 0.01 7.43
N SER A 78 -5.07 -0.78 8.49
CA SER A 78 -4.94 -2.25 8.43
C SER A 78 -6.01 -2.93 7.58
N LYS A 79 -7.26 -2.45 7.61
CA LYS A 79 -8.38 -2.99 6.80
C LYS A 79 -8.20 -2.79 5.30
N GLU A 80 -7.49 -1.75 4.89
CA GLU A 80 -7.17 -1.48 3.49
C GLU A 80 -5.93 -2.30 3.11
N LEU A 81 -4.86 -2.20 3.91
CA LEU A 81 -3.58 -2.86 3.70
C LEU A 81 -3.69 -4.40 3.62
N VAL A 82 -4.60 -5.03 4.36
CA VAL A 82 -4.74 -6.51 4.37
C VAL A 82 -5.05 -7.13 3.01
N ARG A 83 -5.57 -6.33 2.08
CA ARG A 83 -5.88 -6.76 0.70
C ARG A 83 -4.67 -6.70 -0.21
N PHE A 84 -3.70 -5.85 0.12
CA PHE A 84 -2.59 -5.50 -0.76
C PHE A 84 -1.25 -5.98 -0.21
N VAL A 85 -1.10 -6.21 1.09
CA VAL A 85 0.22 -6.45 1.72
C VAL A 85 0.44 -7.94 2.02
N ASP A 86 1.59 -8.48 1.60
CA ASP A 86 2.09 -9.80 2.04
C ASP A 86 3.32 -9.74 2.96
N ARG A 87 4.04 -8.62 2.97
CA ARG A 87 5.22 -8.40 3.81
C ARG A 87 5.40 -6.93 4.13
N VAL A 88 6.05 -6.65 5.24
CA VAL A 88 6.44 -5.29 5.66
C VAL A 88 7.95 -5.25 5.75
N THR A 89 8.57 -4.17 5.26
CA THR A 89 10.03 -4.00 5.30
C THR A 89 10.41 -2.56 5.63
N PHE A 90 11.42 -2.35 6.47
CA PHE A 90 12.03 -1.03 6.66
C PHE A 90 13.15 -0.79 5.64
N PHE A 91 13.24 0.43 5.11
CA PHE A 91 14.22 0.76 4.06
C PHE A 91 15.67 0.84 4.58
N ARG A 92 15.90 1.34 5.80
CA ARG A 92 17.26 1.62 6.32
C ARG A 92 17.75 0.64 7.37
N ASP A 93 16.89 0.21 8.29
CA ASP A 93 17.27 -0.65 9.41
C ASP A 93 16.17 -1.70 9.65
N GLY A 94 16.22 -2.77 8.84
CA GLY A 94 15.27 -3.88 8.87
C GLY A 94 15.35 -4.68 10.17
N ASP A 95 14.54 -4.29 11.17
CA ASP A 95 14.29 -5.12 12.35
C ASP A 95 13.20 -6.14 12.01
N SER A 96 13.61 -7.37 11.72
CA SER A 96 12.69 -8.44 11.32
C SER A 96 11.59 -8.72 12.36
N LYS A 97 11.82 -8.42 13.65
CA LYS A 97 10.78 -8.58 14.68
C LYS A 97 9.71 -7.51 14.54
N LYS A 98 10.11 -6.25 14.33
CA LYS A 98 9.19 -5.13 14.11
C LYS A 98 8.42 -5.30 12.82
N GLU A 99 9.09 -5.70 11.74
CA GLU A 99 8.46 -6.00 10.45
C GLU A 99 7.37 -7.08 10.59
N GLN A 100 7.69 -8.17 11.30
CA GLN A 100 6.74 -9.25 11.54
C GLN A 100 5.58 -8.80 12.43
N GLU A 101 5.83 -7.96 13.45
CA GLU A 101 4.78 -7.38 14.30
C GLU A 101 3.81 -6.54 13.45
N LEU A 102 4.33 -5.63 12.63
CA LEU A 102 3.52 -4.77 11.76
C LEU A 102 2.73 -5.58 10.73
N LEU A 103 3.35 -6.60 10.14
CA LEU A 103 2.65 -7.51 9.24
C LEU A 103 1.52 -8.25 9.96
N ASN A 104 1.76 -8.74 11.18
CA ASN A 104 0.73 -9.42 11.98
C ASN A 104 -0.45 -8.48 12.26
N ILE A 105 -0.22 -7.21 12.58
CA ILE A 105 -1.29 -6.21 12.77
C ILE A 105 -2.15 -6.09 11.51
N ILE A 106 -1.53 -6.02 10.33
CA ILE A 106 -2.24 -5.94 9.05
C ILE A 106 -3.05 -7.23 8.81
N LEU A 107 -2.44 -8.40 8.98
CA LEU A 107 -3.09 -9.69 8.74
C LEU A 107 -4.21 -9.99 9.73
N SER A 108 -4.09 -9.51 10.97
CA SER A 108 -5.13 -9.63 12.00
C SER A 108 -6.38 -8.81 11.70
N ALA A 109 -6.29 -7.78 10.85
CA ALA A 109 -7.47 -7.01 10.41
C ALA A 109 -8.37 -7.78 9.42
N LYS A 110 -7.96 -8.99 8.99
CA LYS A 110 -8.77 -9.90 8.16
C LYS A 110 -9.92 -10.56 8.92
N ALA A 111 -9.96 -10.45 10.25
CA ALA A 111 -10.97 -11.08 11.12
C ALA A 111 -12.30 -10.32 11.14
#